data_AF-A0A7K7F3S4-F1
#
_entry.id   AF-A0A7K7F3S4-F1
#
_cell.length_a   1.000
_cell.length_b   1.000
_cell.length_c   1.000
_cell.angle_alpha   90.00
_cell.angle_beta   90.00
_cell.angle_gamma   90.00
#
_symmetry.space_group_name_H-M   'P 1'
#
loop_
_entity.id
_entity.type
_entity.pdbx_description
1 polymer ?
#
loop_
_entity_poly.entity_id
_entity_poly.type
_entity_poly.pdbx_seq_one_letter_code
_entity_poly.pdbx_strand_id
1 'polypeptide(L)'
;QCWLVEDFVVVQECSRCSSFQVKTVVECFPTGFVEKITCAASKKDEFKSCRSAMLEAHVFWRFVGTMMCVAAVFAVLVVCRQRVLDRKALEKVRKQIESI
;
A
#
# COMPACT_ATOMS: atom_id res chain seq x y z
N GLN A 1 -30.76 2.31 -9.26
CA GLN A 1 -29.79 1.38 -8.65
C GLN A 1 -30.56 0.47 -7.70
N CYS A 2 -30.68 -0.83 -8.02
CA CYS A 2 -31.60 -1.74 -7.30
C CYS A 2 -31.11 -2.13 -5.90
N TRP A 3 -29.80 -2.12 -5.66
CA TRP A 3 -29.18 -2.46 -4.38
C TRP A 3 -29.43 -1.45 -3.25
N LEU A 4 -30.06 -0.31 -3.55
CA LEU A 4 -30.48 0.67 -2.55
C LEU A 4 -31.80 0.28 -1.88
N VAL A 5 -32.56 -0.62 -2.51
CA VAL A 5 -33.96 -0.92 -2.14
C VAL A 5 -34.15 -2.41 -1.87
N GLU A 6 -33.30 -3.27 -2.42
CA GLU A 6 -33.40 -4.72 -2.32
C GLU A 6 -32.07 -5.33 -1.88
N ASP A 7 -32.15 -6.50 -1.25
CA ASP A 7 -30.97 -7.33 -1.00
C ASP A 7 -30.31 -7.73 -2.33
N PHE A 8 -28.99 -7.81 -2.32
CA PHE A 8 -28.19 -8.12 -3.50
C PHE A 8 -27.15 -9.18 -3.17
N VAL A 9 -26.75 -9.93 -4.20
CA VAL A 9 -25.68 -10.92 -4.12
C VAL A 9 -24.54 -10.47 -5.01
N VAL A 10 -23.30 -10.53 -4.50
CA VAL A 10 -22.10 -10.23 -5.28
C VAL A 10 -21.80 -11.44 -6.18
N VAL A 11 -21.89 -11.22 -7.48
CA VAL A 11 -21.62 -12.25 -8.50
C VAL A 11 -20.18 -12.18 -8.98
N GLN A 12 -19.62 -10.97 -9.06
CA GLN A 12 -18.22 -10.76 -9.39
C GLN A 12 -17.55 -9.89 -8.34
N GLU A 13 -16.46 -10.42 -7.79
CA GLU A 13 -15.63 -9.71 -6.83
C GLU A 13 -15.08 -8.40 -7.41
N CYS A 14 -14.80 -7.48 -6.51
CA CYS A 14 -14.32 -6.14 -6.81
C CYS A 14 -13.03 -6.18 -7.64
N SER A 15 -13.13 -5.75 -8.89
CA SER A 15 -12.05 -5.84 -9.88
C SER A 15 -11.80 -4.49 -10.56
N ARG A 16 -10.60 -4.33 -11.12
CA ARG A 16 -10.22 -3.10 -11.81
C ARG A 16 -11.06 -2.96 -13.08
N CYS A 17 -11.58 -1.76 -13.32
CA CYS A 17 -12.31 -1.47 -14.54
C CYS A 17 -11.43 -1.66 -15.77
N SER A 18 -11.96 -2.40 -16.75
CA SER A 18 -11.36 -2.52 -18.08
C SER A 18 -11.47 -1.19 -18.84
N SER A 19 -10.60 -0.95 -19.83
CA SER A 19 -10.57 0.27 -20.65
C SER A 19 -11.92 0.57 -21.32
N PHE A 20 -12.70 -0.46 -21.64
CA PHE A 20 -14.07 -0.33 -22.15
C PHE A 20 -15.05 0.11 -21.05
N GLN A 21 -14.99 -0.53 -19.87
CA GLN A 21 -15.88 -0.24 -18.75
C GLN A 21 -15.67 1.16 -18.19
N VAL A 22 -14.44 1.69 -18.20
CA VAL A 22 -14.18 3.08 -17.78
C VAL A 22 -14.96 4.09 -18.62
N LYS A 23 -15.27 3.77 -19.89
CA LYS A 23 -16.04 4.65 -20.78
C LYS A 23 -17.54 4.46 -20.69
N THR A 24 -18.01 3.27 -20.33
CA THR A 24 -19.43 2.88 -20.37
C THR A 24 -20.07 2.78 -19.00
N VAL A 25 -19.29 2.55 -17.94
CA VAL A 25 -19.75 2.34 -16.57
C VAL A 25 -19.35 3.54 -15.72
N VAL A 26 -20.32 4.36 -15.35
CA VAL A 26 -20.10 5.58 -14.56
C VAL A 26 -19.51 5.26 -13.17
N GLU A 27 -19.86 4.11 -12.61
CA GLU A 27 -19.38 3.60 -11.32
C GLU A 27 -17.86 3.32 -11.29
N CYS A 28 -17.21 3.26 -12.45
CA CYS A 28 -15.77 3.15 -12.56
C CYS A 28 -15.04 4.48 -12.32
N PHE A 29 -15.69 5.63 -12.50
CA PHE A 29 -15.04 6.93 -12.42
C PHE A 29 -14.47 7.30 -11.03
N PRO A 30 -15.17 7.08 -9.90
CA PRO A 30 -14.70 7.55 -8.59
C PRO A 30 -13.52 6.75 -8.02
N THR A 31 -13.47 5.44 -8.22
CA THR A 31 -12.43 4.57 -7.62
C THR A 31 -11.57 3.84 -8.66
N GLY A 32 -12.06 3.67 -9.90
CA GLY A 32 -11.44 2.79 -10.91
C GLY A 32 -11.72 1.30 -10.71
N PHE A 33 -12.59 0.94 -9.76
CA PHE A 33 -12.94 -0.44 -9.41
C PHE A 33 -14.45 -0.62 -9.33
N VAL A 34 -14.92 -1.77 -9.83
CA VAL A 34 -16.33 -2.14 -9.80
C VAL A 34 -16.51 -3.59 -9.37
N GLU A 35 -17.62 -3.84 -8.70
CA GLU A 35 -18.15 -5.18 -8.41
C GLU A 35 -19.45 -5.37 -9.21
N LYS A 36 -19.71 -6.61 -9.64
CA LYS A 36 -20.97 -6.97 -10.31
C LYS A 36 -21.88 -7.61 -9.28
N ILE A 37 -23.07 -7.04 -9.13
CA ILE A 37 -24.08 -7.51 -8.19
C ILE A 37 -25.37 -7.88 -8.93
N THR A 38 -26.10 -8.84 -8.39
CA THR A 38 -27.44 -9.20 -8.86
C THR A 38 -28.43 -8.96 -7.74
N CYS A 39 -29.43 -8.13 -7.98
CA CYS A 39 -30.48 -7.84 -7.01
C CYS A 39 -31.44 -9.01 -6.89
N ALA A 40 -31.76 -9.43 -5.67
CA ALA A 40 -32.48 -10.68 -5.39
C ALA A 40 -33.93 -10.64 -5.87
N ALA A 41 -34.63 -9.52 -5.68
CA ALA A 41 -36.04 -9.38 -6.05
C ALA A 41 -36.22 -9.09 -7.55
N SER A 42 -35.46 -8.14 -8.11
CA SER A 42 -35.55 -7.81 -9.54
C SER A 42 -34.78 -8.78 -10.46
N LYS A 43 -33.91 -9.66 -9.93
CA LYS A 43 -32.95 -10.50 -10.69
C LYS A 43 -32.16 -9.71 -11.74
N LYS A 44 -31.85 -8.45 -11.42
CA LYS A 44 -31.18 -7.52 -12.32
C LYS A 44 -29.71 -7.43 -11.97
N ASP A 45 -28.86 -7.56 -12.98
CA ASP A 45 -27.43 -7.36 -12.87
C ASP A 45 -27.11 -5.88 -12.97
N GLU A 46 -26.38 -5.38 -11.99
CA GLU A 46 -25.91 -4.00 -11.92
C GLU A 46 -24.44 -3.94 -11.52
N PHE A 47 -23.77 -2.86 -11.91
CA PHE A 47 -22.41 -2.56 -11.50
C PHE A 47 -22.45 -1.56 -10.36
N LYS A 48 -21.59 -1.76 -9.37
CA LYS A 48 -21.44 -0.86 -8.23
C LYS A 48 -19.97 -0.53 -8.04
N SER A 49 -19.68 0.73 -7.73
CA SER A 49 -18.32 1.13 -7.37
C SER A 49 -17.94 0.47 -6.04
N CYS A 50 -16.78 -0.18 -6.01
CA CYS A 50 -16.26 -0.78 -4.79
C CYS A 50 -14.90 -0.16 -4.44
N ARG A 51 -14.63 -0.06 -3.13
CA ARG A 51 -13.31 0.27 -2.60
C ARG A 51 -12.63 -1.02 -2.16
N SER A 52 -11.73 -1.55 -3.00
CA SER A 52 -11.06 -2.82 -2.71
C SER A 52 -10.02 -2.67 -1.59
N ALA A 53 -10.34 -3.17 -0.39
CA ALA A 53 -9.41 -3.21 0.75
C ALA A 53 -8.13 -4.02 0.45
N MET A 54 -8.23 -5.00 -0.44
CA MET A 54 -7.09 -5.85 -0.85
C MET A 54 -6.05 -5.06 -1.65
N LEU A 55 -6.48 -4.11 -2.49
CA LEU A 55 -5.53 -3.24 -3.19
C LEU A 55 -4.97 -2.14 -2.28
N GLU A 56 -5.79 -1.62 -1.36
CA GLU A 56 -5.32 -0.72 -0.30
C GLU A 56 -4.21 -1.41 0.53
N ALA A 57 -4.36 -2.71 0.81
CA ALA A 57 -3.33 -3.52 1.46
C ALA A 57 -2.06 -3.70 0.61
N HIS A 58 -2.16 -3.93 -0.70
CA HIS A 58 -0.97 -4.04 -1.57
C HIS A 58 -0.17 -2.74 -1.66
N VAL A 59 -0.87 -1.61 -1.83
CA VAL A 59 -0.23 -0.29 -1.86
C VAL A 59 0.39 0.03 -0.50
N PHE A 60 -0.34 -0.28 0.59
CA PHE A 60 0.16 -0.14 1.94
C PHE A 60 1.42 -0.98 2.18
N TRP A 61 1.42 -2.26 1.79
CA TRP A 61 2.57 -3.15 2.01
C TRP A 61 3.80 -2.72 1.21
N ARG A 62 3.60 -2.19 -0.01
CA ARG A 62 4.67 -1.60 -0.81
C ARG A 62 5.25 -0.35 -0.14
N PHE A 63 4.40 0.51 0.43
CA PHE A 63 4.85 1.69 1.18
C PHE A 63 5.59 1.31 2.46
N VAL A 64 5.02 0.43 3.29
CA VAL A 64 5.64 -0.05 4.52
C VAL A 64 6.98 -0.72 4.24
N GLY A 65 7.03 -1.61 3.25
CA GLY A 65 8.27 -2.28 2.84
C GLY A 65 9.35 -1.29 2.40
N THR A 66 9.01 -0.30 1.57
CA THR A 66 9.98 0.71 1.13
C THR A 66 10.49 1.56 2.29
N MET A 67 9.61 2.03 3.19
CA MET A 67 10.02 2.80 4.36
C MET A 67 10.90 1.99 5.32
N MET A 68 10.60 0.71 5.51
CA MET A 68 11.43 -0.19 6.33
C MET A 68 12.83 -0.36 5.74
N CYS A 69 12.95 -0.58 4.43
CA CYS A 69 14.24 -0.67 3.75
C CYS A 69 15.04 0.64 3.90
N VAL A 70 14.39 1.79 3.68
CA VAL A 70 15.01 3.10 3.82
C VAL A 70 15.51 3.32 5.25
N ALA A 71 14.69 3.01 6.25
CA ALA A 71 15.07 3.12 7.66
C ALA A 71 16.27 2.22 8.00
N ALA A 72 16.31 0.99 7.51
CA ALA A 72 17.43 0.07 7.70
C ALA A 72 18.72 0.62 7.08
N VAL A 73 18.66 1.17 5.87
CA VAL A 73 19.82 1.81 5.21
C VAL A 73 20.33 2.97 6.05
N PHE A 74 19.46 3.86 6.51
CA PHE A 74 19.86 4.99 7.35
C PHE A 74 20.44 4.52 8.70
N ALA A 75 19.86 3.50 9.33
CA ALA A 75 20.39 2.94 10.57
C ALA A 75 21.81 2.39 10.38
N VAL A 76 22.06 1.64 9.30
CA VAL A 76 23.39 1.12 8.95
C VAL A 76 24.38 2.26 8.71
N LEU A 77 23.99 3.30 7.96
CA LEU A 77 24.82 4.46 7.71
C LEU A 77 25.20 5.18 9.01
N VAL A 78 24.24 5.38 9.92
CA VAL A 78 24.46 6.00 11.24
C VAL A 78 25.44 5.17 12.06
N VAL A 79 25.23 3.85 12.17
CA VAL A 79 26.12 2.94 12.91
C VAL A 79 27.53 2.97 12.33
N CYS A 80 27.68 2.90 11.01
CA CYS A 80 28.99 2.99 10.36
C CYS A 80 29.70 4.31 10.70
N ARG A 81 28.98 5.44 10.66
CA ARG A 81 29.54 6.74 11.05
C ARG A 81 29.94 6.79 12.52
N GLN A 82 29.09 6.27 13.42
CA GLN A 82 29.41 6.16 14.85
C GLN A 82 30.68 5.33 15.07
N ARG A 83 30.79 4.17 14.41
CA ARG A 83 31.96 3.28 14.51
C ARG A 83 33.25 3.95 14.02
N VAL A 84 33.19 4.76 12.96
CA VAL A 84 34.33 5.53 12.48
C VAL A 84 34.73 6.61 13.50
N LEU A 85 33.75 7.29 14.10
CA LEU A 85 34.01 8.29 15.15
C LEU A 85 34.61 7.64 16.40
N ASP A 86 34.09 6.48 16.83
CA ASP A 86 34.61 5.73 17.98
C ASP A 86 36.05 5.25 17.74
N ARG A 87 36.37 4.75 16.55
CA ARG A 87 37.75 4.37 16.20
C ARG A 87 38.71 5.56 16.28
N LYS A 88 38.30 6.71 15.74
CA LYS A 88 39.12 7.95 15.80
C LYS A 88 39.27 8.48 17.23
N ALA A 89 38.24 8.36 18.05
CA ALA A 89 38.32 8.73 19.47
C ALA A 89 39.27 7.82 20.24
N LEU A 90 39.20 6.51 20.01
CA LEU A 90 40.03 5.50 20.69
C LEU A 90 41.51 5.59 20.27
N GLU A 91 41.79 5.91 19.00
CA GLU A 91 43.15 6.22 18.53
C GLU A 91 43.74 7.46 19.22
N LYS A 92 42.94 8.50 19.44
CA LYS A 92 43.38 9.70 20.18
C LYS A 92 43.71 9.37 21.63
N VAL A 93 42.91 8.52 22.28
CA VAL A 93 43.18 8.06 23.66
C VAL A 93 44.44 7.20 23.72
N ARG A 94 44.65 6.27 22.78
CA ARG A 94 45.88 5.46 22.72
C ARG A 94 47.14 6.30 22.58
N LYS A 95 47.14 7.31 21.70
CA LYS A 95 48.30 8.21 21.54
C LYS A 95 48.64 9.02 22.79
N GLN A 96 47.66 9.28 23.67
CA GLN A 96 47.93 9.94 24.95
C GLN A 96 48.63 9.01 25.95
N ILE A 97 48.44 7.69 25.85
CA ILE A 97 49.07 6.70 26.75
C ILE A 97 50.50 6.37 26.31
N GLU A 98 50.77 6.44 25.01
CA GLU A 98 52.08 6.14 24.41
C GLU A 98 53.09 7.31 24.52
N SER A 99 52.62 8.51 24.88
CA SER A 99 53.43 9.71 25.06
C SER A 99 53.77 10.04 26.52
N ILE A 100 53.50 9.11 27.45
CA ILE A 100 53.78 9.24 28.90
C ILE A 100 54.99 8.39 29.24
#